data_AF-A0A0U1L130-F1
#
_entry.id   AF-A0A0U1L130-F1
#
_cell.length_a   1.000
_cell.length_b   1.000
_cell.length_c   1.000
_cell.angle_alpha   90.00
_cell.angle_beta   90.00
_cell.angle_gamma   90.00
#
_symmetry.space_group_name_H-M   'P 1'
#
loop_
_entity.id
_entity.type
_entity.pdbx_description
1 polymer ?
#
loop_
_entity_poly.entity_id
_entity_poly.type
_entity_poly.pdbx_seq_one_letter_code
_entity_poly.pdbx_strand_id
1 'polypeptide(L)' 'MKGVIETKQAPQAIGPYSQARMSGNYLFCSGQIPIIPQTGSHLLQNK' A
#
# COMPACT_ATOMS: atom_id res chain seq x y z
N MET A 1 -10.98 6.83 16.49
CA MET A 1 -10.42 5.53 16.08
C MET A 1 -9.51 5.76 14.87
N LYS A 2 -8.22 5.45 14.95
CA LYS A 2 -7.27 5.66 13.84
C LYS A 2 -7.47 4.53 12.81
N GLY A 3 -8.23 4.78 11.75
CA GLY A 3 -8.55 3.80 10.72
C GLY A 3 -7.45 3.59 9.66
N VAL A 4 -6.18 3.84 9.96
CA VAL A 4 -5.09 3.65 8.99
C VAL A 4 -4.73 2.16 8.92
N ILE A 5 -4.63 1.61 7.72
CA ILE A 5 -4.20 0.23 7.47
C ILE A 5 -2.79 0.23 6.88
N GLU A 6 -1.93 -0.59 7.46
CA GLU A 6 -0.54 -0.79 7.07
C GLU A 6 -0.16 -2.28 7.15
N THR A 7 0.55 -2.77 6.14
CA THR A 7 1.11 -4.13 6.08
C THR A 7 2.43 -4.12 5.31
N LYS A 8 3.33 -5.04 5.69
CA LYS A 8 4.60 -5.29 4.98
C LYS A 8 4.41 -6.09 3.68
N GLN A 9 3.20 -6.58 3.41
CA GLN A 9 2.86 -7.36 2.22
C GLN A 9 2.38 -6.51 1.05
N ALA A 10 2.29 -5.19 1.22
CA ALA A 10 1.97 -4.23 0.17
C ALA A 10 3.11 -3.21 0.03
N PRO A 11 3.26 -2.57 -1.15
CA PRO A 11 4.19 -1.47 -1.32
C PRO A 11 4.06 -0.41 -0.22
N GLN A 12 5.20 0.06 0.30
CA GLN A 12 5.22 1.07 1.34
C GLN A 12 4.65 2.40 0.81
N ALA A 13 3.86 3.09 1.63
CA ALA A 13 3.43 4.45 1.32
C ALA A 13 4.62 5.41 1.45
N ILE A 14 5.10 5.97 0.34
CA ILE A 14 6.28 6.86 0.30
C ILE A 14 5.90 8.32 0.64
N GLY A 15 4.64 8.70 0.44
CA GLY A 15 4.14 10.07 0.66
C GLY A 15 3.14 10.15 1.83
N PRO A 16 2.49 11.32 2.02
CA PRO A 16 1.54 11.55 3.10
C PRO A 16 0.17 10.88 2.82
N TYR A 17 0.16 9.57 2.60
CA TYR A 17 -1.03 8.73 2.38
C TYR A 17 -0.89 7.40 3.14
N SER A 18 -1.97 6.60 3.13
CA SER A 18 -2.00 5.27 3.75
C SER A 18 -2.25 4.21 2.69
N GLN A 19 -1.78 2.97 2.91
CA GLN A 19 -2.06 1.86 2.00
C GLN A 19 -3.57 1.63 1.86
N ALA A 20 -4.29 1.71 2.98
CA ALA A 20 -5.74 1.80 2.99
C ALA A 20 -6.25 2.54 4.23
N ARG A 21 -7.54 2.89 4.22
CA ARG A 21 -8.22 3.49 5.37
C ARG A 21 -9.59 2.87 5.60
N MET A 22 -9.88 2.54 6.86
CA MET A 22 -11.21 2.19 7.33
C MET A 22 -12.02 3.45 7.61
N SER A 23 -13.24 3.50 7.08
CA SER A 23 -14.25 4.50 7.41
C SER A 23 -15.60 3.81 7.62
N GLY A 24 -16.02 3.73 8.89
CA GLY A 24 -17.14 2.89 9.28
C GLY A 24 -16.88 1.43 8.92
N ASN A 25 -17.78 0.85 8.11
CA ASN A 25 -17.70 -0.55 7.65
C ASN A 25 -17.04 -0.70 6.27
N TYR A 26 -16.50 0.38 5.71
CA TYR A 26 -15.86 0.36 4.39
C TYR A 26 -14.34 0.46 4.51
N LEU A 27 -13.65 -0.27 3.63
CA LEU A 27 -12.22 -0.18 3.41
C LEU A 27 -11.95 0.54 2.09
N PHE A 28 -11.24 1.66 2.15
CA PHE A 28 -10.78 2.39 0.98
C PHE A 28 -9.30 2.09 0.75
N CYS A 29 -8.99 1.36 -0.32
CA CYS A 29 -7.62 1.05 -0.69
C CYS A 29 -7.03 2.12 -1.61
N SER A 30 -5.77 2.49 -1.37
CA SER A 30 -5.01 3.30 -2.33
C SER A 30 -4.71 2.47 -3.58
N GLY A 31 -4.59 3.14 -4.73
CA GLY A 31 -4.15 2.51 -5.97
C GLY A 31 -2.82 1.80 -5.79
N GLN A 32 -2.70 0.59 -6.34
CA GLN A 32 -1.48 -0.20 -6.27
C GLN A 32 -0.75 -0.17 -7.60
N ILE A 33 0.56 0.06 -7.53
CA ILE A 33 1.49 -0.07 -8.64
C ILE A 33 2.26 -1.39 -8.51
N PRO A 34 2.76 -1.98 -9.61
CA PRO A 34 3.43 -3.28 -9.58
C PRO A 34 4.85 -3.18 -9.01
N ILE A 35 4.92 -2.93 -7.70
CA ILE A 35 6.15 -2.93 -6.90
C ILE A 35 6.16 -4.17 -6.02
N ILE A 36 7.32 -4.83 -5.94
CA ILE A 36 7.55 -5.94 -5.01
C ILE A 36 7.76 -5.36 -3.60
N PRO A 37 6.92 -5.65 -2.61
CA PRO A 37 7.01 -5.05 -1.27
C PRO A 37 8.36 -5.29 -0.57
N GLN A 38 8.97 -6.45 -0.81
CA GLN A 38 10.22 -6.87 -0.17
C GLN A 38 11.42 -6.08 -0.67
N THR A 39 11.43 -5.69 -1.94
CA THR A 39 12.59 -5.05 -2.58
C THR A 39 12.35 -3.58 -2.93
N GLY A 40 11.08 -3.15 -2.98
CA GLY A 40 10.71 -1.84 -3.53
C GLY A 40 10.91 -1.73 -5.05
N SER A 41 11.29 -2.80 -5.75
CA SER A 41 11.55 -2.76 -7.19
C SER A 41 10.29 -2.96 -8.02
N HIS A 42 10.26 -2.34 -9.20
CA HIS A 42 9.17 -2.51 -10.16
C HIS A 42 9.24 -3.90 -10.80
N LEU A 43 8.10 -4.60 -10.96
CA LEU A 43 8.05 -5.98 -11.45
C LEU A 43 8.80 -6.18 -12.78
N LEU A 44 8.73 -5.20 -13.69
CA LEU A 44 9.35 -5.29 -15.01
C LEU A 44 10.87 -5.03 -15.05
N GLN A 45 11.46 -4.50 -13.98
CA GLN A 45 12.92 -4.27 -13.92
C GLN A 45 13.71 -5.52 -13.51
N ASN A 46 13.00 -6.61 -13.17
CA ASN A 46 13.59 -7.90 -12.82
C ASN A 46 13.52 -8.91 -13.98
N LYS A 47 13.32 -8.44 -15.22
CA LYS A 47 13.44 -9.23 -16.45
C LYS A 47 14.78 -8.95 -17.12
#